data_AF-A0A2U3BXU0-F1
#
_entry.id   AF-A0A2U3BXU0-F1
#
_cell.length_a   1.000
_cell.length_b   1.000
_cell.length_c   1.000
_cell.angle_alpha   90.00
_cell.angle_beta   90.00
_cell.angle_gamma   90.00
#
_symmetry.space_group_name_H-M   'P 1'
#
loop_
_entity.id
_entity.type
_entity.pdbx_description
1 polymer ?
#
loop_
_entity_poly.entity_id
_entity_poly.type
_entity_poly.pdbx_seq_one_letter_code
_entity_poly.pdbx_strand_id
1 'polypeptide(L)'
;MGLAGAFVNESLPLFLESLVALDEALSLIAAAKSVPDSVTHLRLLLKRLANIEVETVQSADTWWSRVVEDIRHTASHSAYAAFEIADAHGRPETVTASGTLCAHPEERLWSELRSAGLPPDRVRKVHTELEPCLMPGHYCSLWMASEFPDAQFTHNFDYGQTAASREQGFVELLRHAASARS
;
A
#
# COMPACT_ATOMS: atom_id res chain seq x y z
N MET A 1 -9.14 -1.93 -25.27
CA MET A 1 -10.27 -1.87 -24.33
C MET A 1 -10.10 -0.58 -23.55
N GLY A 2 -10.99 0.41 -23.74
CA GLY A 2 -10.80 1.75 -23.19
C GLY A 2 -10.71 1.72 -21.67
N LEU A 3 -9.79 2.50 -21.10
CA LEU A 3 -9.72 2.79 -19.67
C LEU A 3 -10.97 3.61 -19.30
N ALA A 4 -12.11 2.95 -19.13
CA ALA A 4 -13.20 3.55 -18.39
C ALA A 4 -12.66 3.86 -17.00
N GLY A 5 -12.67 5.15 -16.62
CA GLY A 5 -12.26 5.56 -15.28
C GLY A 5 -13.09 4.81 -14.24
N ALA A 6 -12.45 4.42 -13.14
CA ALA A 6 -13.16 3.80 -12.03
C ALA A 6 -14.26 4.75 -11.51
N PHE A 7 -15.43 4.22 -11.20
CA PHE A 7 -16.51 5.01 -10.63
C PHE A 7 -16.07 5.63 -9.29
N VAL A 8 -16.35 6.92 -9.12
CA VAL A 8 -15.99 7.70 -7.93
C VAL A 8 -17.25 8.07 -7.15
N ASN A 9 -18.06 8.98 -7.68
CA ASN A 9 -19.35 9.42 -7.15
C ASN A 9 -20.16 10.05 -8.29
N GLU A 10 -21.51 10.10 -8.21
CA GLU A 10 -22.32 10.75 -9.25
C GLU A 10 -22.19 12.28 -9.27
N SER A 11 -21.82 12.90 -8.14
CA SER A 11 -21.82 14.36 -8.00
C SER A 11 -20.74 14.87 -7.04
N LEU A 12 -20.38 16.15 -7.21
CA LEU A 12 -19.39 16.81 -6.36
C LEU A 12 -19.81 16.83 -4.87
N PRO A 13 -21.06 17.11 -4.47
CA PRO A 13 -21.46 17.05 -3.07
C PRO A 13 -21.24 15.68 -2.43
N LEU A 14 -21.61 14.59 -3.10
CA LEU A 14 -21.40 13.22 -2.59
C LEU A 14 -19.91 12.88 -2.50
N PHE A 15 -19.12 13.30 -3.49
CA PHE A 15 -17.67 13.14 -3.44
C PHE A 15 -17.04 13.86 -2.24
N LEU A 16 -17.45 15.10 -1.96
CA LEU A 16 -16.96 15.86 -0.80
C LEU A 16 -17.39 15.21 0.51
N GLU A 17 -18.61 14.68 0.60
CA GLU A 17 -19.07 13.95 1.79
C GLU A 17 -18.26 12.67 2.03
N SER A 18 -17.93 11.93 0.97
CA SER A 18 -17.06 10.75 1.05
C SER A 18 -15.63 11.10 1.44
N LEU A 19 -15.09 12.24 1.00
CA LEU A 19 -13.78 12.72 1.43
C LEU A 19 -13.75 13.10 2.91
N VAL A 20 -14.81 13.73 3.42
CA VAL A 20 -14.96 14.00 4.87
C VAL A 20 -15.02 12.68 5.66
N ALA A 21 -15.78 11.70 5.16
CA ALA A 21 -15.82 10.38 5.76
C ALA A 21 -14.44 9.71 5.83
N LEU A 22 -13.66 9.83 4.75
CA LEU A 22 -12.29 9.31 4.68
C LEU A 22 -11.36 10.02 5.68
N ASP A 23 -11.35 11.35 5.71
CA ASP A 23 -10.49 12.14 6.60
C ASP A 23 -10.71 11.80 8.09
N GLU A 24 -11.97 11.75 8.51
CA GLU A 24 -12.35 11.34 9.86
C GLU A 24 -11.90 9.89 10.16
N ALA A 25 -12.08 8.98 9.21
CA ALA A 25 -11.68 7.59 9.38
C ALA A 25 -10.16 7.43 9.48
N LEU A 26 -9.38 8.14 8.65
CA LEU A 26 -7.92 8.12 8.70
C LEU A 26 -7.41 8.62 10.06
N SER A 27 -8.01 9.68 10.59
CA SER A 27 -7.70 10.20 11.93
C SER A 27 -7.94 9.14 13.03
N LEU A 28 -9.05 8.41 12.94
CA LEU A 28 -9.38 7.35 13.90
C LEU A 28 -8.46 6.13 13.75
N ILE A 29 -8.14 5.72 12.52
CA ILE A 29 -7.21 4.62 12.23
C ILE A 29 -5.81 4.96 12.74
N ALA A 30 -5.34 6.19 12.52
CA ALA A 30 -4.04 6.65 13.01
C ALA A 30 -3.97 6.65 14.55
N ALA A 31 -5.09 6.91 15.23
CA ALA A 31 -5.20 6.89 16.69
C ALA A 31 -5.45 5.48 17.27
N ALA A 32 -5.68 4.48 16.43
CA ALA A 32 -5.98 3.12 16.85
C ALA A 32 -4.80 2.50 17.61
N LYS A 33 -5.08 1.75 18.67
CA LYS A 33 -4.06 1.12 19.53
C LYS A 33 -3.76 -0.32 19.14
N SER A 34 -4.56 -0.88 18.24
CA SER A 34 -4.46 -2.28 17.83
C SER A 34 -4.99 -2.45 16.41
N VAL A 35 -4.51 -3.49 15.71
CA VAL A 35 -5.01 -3.86 14.38
C VAL A 35 -6.53 -4.09 14.36
N PRO A 36 -7.14 -4.81 15.34
CA PRO A 36 -8.60 -4.94 15.40
C PRO A 36 -9.36 -3.61 15.46
N ASP A 37 -8.82 -2.60 16.15
CA ASP A 37 -9.42 -1.26 16.22
C ASP A 37 -9.35 -0.58 14.85
N SER A 38 -8.18 -0.61 14.19
CA SER A 38 -8.01 -0.07 12.82
C SER A 38 -8.99 -0.71 11.83
N VAL A 39 -9.14 -2.03 11.88
CA VAL A 39 -10.10 -2.78 11.04
C VAL A 39 -11.55 -2.39 11.33
N THR A 40 -11.87 -2.07 12.59
CA THR A 40 -13.21 -1.60 12.97
C THR A 40 -13.51 -0.25 12.36
N HIS A 41 -12.58 0.70 12.42
CA HIS A 41 -12.73 2.01 11.79
C HIS A 41 -12.84 1.92 10.27
N LEU A 42 -12.07 1.04 9.64
CA LEU A 42 -12.15 0.78 8.19
C LEU A 42 -13.54 0.25 7.78
N ARG A 43 -14.11 -0.67 8.56
CA ARG A 43 -15.48 -1.18 8.31
C ARG A 43 -16.53 -0.10 8.47
N LEU A 44 -16.35 0.82 9.42
CA LEU A 44 -17.25 1.96 9.60
C LEU A 44 -17.15 2.94 8.42
N LEU A 45 -15.94 3.19 7.90
CA LEU A 45 -15.76 3.96 6.67
C LEU A 45 -16.51 3.35 5.49
N LEU A 46 -16.32 2.05 5.23
CA LEU A 46 -17.04 1.34 4.15
C LEU A 46 -18.57 1.47 4.28
N LYS A 47 -19.10 1.33 5.50
CA LYS A 47 -20.55 1.53 5.75
C LYS A 47 -20.98 2.96 5.48
N ARG A 48 -20.18 3.96 5.86
CA ARG A 48 -20.50 5.37 5.61
C ARG A 48 -20.48 5.70 4.12
N LEU A 49 -19.47 5.23 3.39
CA LEU A 49 -19.41 5.38 1.92
C LEU A 49 -20.63 4.75 1.25
N ALA A 50 -21.02 3.53 1.66
CA ALA A 50 -22.22 2.86 1.15
C ALA A 50 -23.52 3.64 1.42
N ASN A 51 -23.61 4.32 2.57
CA ASN A 51 -24.78 5.13 2.93
C ASN A 51 -24.83 6.47 2.18
N ILE A 52 -23.66 7.04 1.82
CA ILE A 52 -23.58 8.23 0.97
C ILE A 52 -24.02 7.87 -0.44
N GLU A 53 -23.42 6.81 -1.02
CA GLU A 53 -23.73 6.35 -2.36
C GLU A 53 -23.27 4.90 -2.53
N VAL A 54 -24.22 3.97 -2.69
CA VAL A 54 -23.95 2.54 -2.63
C VAL A 54 -23.06 2.05 -3.78
N GLU A 55 -23.18 2.66 -4.96
CA GLU A 55 -22.42 2.37 -6.18
C GLU A 55 -20.91 2.51 -5.97
N THR A 56 -20.49 3.33 -5.01
CA THR A 56 -19.07 3.56 -4.67
C THR A 56 -18.38 2.34 -4.07
N VAL A 57 -19.13 1.38 -3.54
CA VAL A 57 -18.60 0.16 -2.88
C VAL A 57 -19.19 -1.14 -3.43
N GLN A 58 -20.05 -1.07 -4.46
CA GLN A 58 -20.68 -2.25 -5.07
C GLN A 58 -19.70 -3.15 -5.84
N SER A 59 -18.56 -2.61 -6.26
CA SER A 59 -17.54 -3.34 -7.01
C SER A 59 -16.14 -3.01 -6.51
N ALA A 60 -15.26 -4.01 -6.53
CA ALA A 60 -13.85 -3.88 -6.18
C ALA A 60 -13.06 -3.02 -7.19
N ASP A 61 -13.64 -2.70 -8.35
CA ASP A 61 -13.02 -1.86 -9.37
C ASP A 61 -13.36 -0.37 -9.25
N THR A 62 -14.19 0.01 -8.28
CA THR A 62 -14.46 1.42 -7.96
C THR A 62 -13.22 2.12 -7.40
N TRP A 63 -13.16 3.45 -7.51
CA TRP A 63 -12.05 4.22 -6.97
C TRP A 63 -11.98 4.09 -5.44
N TRP A 64 -13.13 4.18 -4.78
CA TRP A 64 -13.20 4.06 -3.31
C TRP A 64 -12.81 2.68 -2.79
N SER A 65 -13.15 1.60 -3.50
CA SER A 65 -12.69 0.25 -3.10
C SER A 65 -11.17 0.12 -3.16
N ARG A 66 -10.51 0.75 -4.15
CA ARG A 66 -9.04 0.78 -4.24
C ARG A 66 -8.41 1.61 -3.12
N VAL A 67 -9.01 2.77 -2.78
CA VAL A 67 -8.56 3.60 -1.64
C VAL A 67 -8.66 2.82 -0.33
N VAL A 68 -9.79 2.16 -0.08
CA VAL A 68 -9.99 1.38 1.14
C VAL A 68 -9.07 0.16 1.19
N GLU A 69 -8.82 -0.49 0.05
CA GLU A 69 -7.87 -1.58 -0.07
C GLU A 69 -6.45 -1.14 0.34
N ASP A 70 -5.97 -0.01 -0.19
CA ASP A 70 -4.65 0.55 0.15
C ASP A 70 -4.52 0.88 1.65
N ILE A 71 -5.53 1.54 2.22
CA ILE A 71 -5.58 1.83 3.66
C ILE A 71 -5.58 0.53 4.47
N ARG A 72 -6.31 -0.51 4.04
CA ARG A 72 -6.33 -1.80 4.73
C ARG A 72 -4.94 -2.42 4.77
N HIS A 73 -4.25 -2.43 3.62
CA HIS A 73 -2.94 -3.07 3.49
C HIS A 73 -1.90 -2.41 4.40
N THR A 74 -1.95 -1.07 4.49
CA THR A 74 -1.02 -0.28 5.31
C THR A 74 -1.41 -0.21 6.80
N ALA A 75 -2.70 -0.30 7.14
CA ALA A 75 -3.18 -0.19 8.52
C ALA A 75 -3.27 -1.53 9.27
N SER A 76 -3.41 -2.65 8.55
CA SER A 76 -3.70 -3.95 9.18
C SER A 76 -2.46 -4.82 9.39
N HIS A 77 -1.35 -4.48 8.73
CA HIS A 77 -0.12 -5.24 8.81
C HIS A 77 1.09 -4.35 8.47
N SER A 78 2.14 -4.46 9.28
CA SER A 78 3.43 -3.83 8.99
C SER A 78 4.24 -4.73 8.04
N ALA A 79 3.94 -4.66 6.75
CA ALA A 79 4.78 -5.28 5.73
C ALA A 79 6.14 -4.58 5.67
N TYR A 80 7.19 -5.33 5.30
CA TYR A 80 8.56 -4.84 5.20
C TYR A 80 9.09 -4.83 3.77
N ALA A 81 10.03 -3.91 3.54
CA ALA A 81 10.92 -3.89 2.39
C ALA A 81 12.37 -3.96 2.88
N ALA A 82 13.23 -4.58 2.07
CA ALA A 82 14.66 -4.69 2.29
C ALA A 82 15.41 -4.25 1.04
N PHE A 83 16.28 -3.26 1.18
CA PHE A 83 17.14 -2.78 0.09
C PHE A 83 18.57 -3.24 0.38
N GLU A 84 19.21 -3.89 -0.59
CA GLU A 84 20.66 -4.09 -0.58
C GLU A 84 21.30 -2.89 -1.29
N ILE A 85 22.11 -2.13 -0.55
CA ILE A 85 22.76 -0.91 -1.02
C ILE A 85 24.28 -1.07 -0.98
N ALA A 86 24.99 -0.32 -1.84
CA ALA A 86 26.44 -0.20 -1.78
C ALA A 86 26.85 0.96 -0.84
N ASP A 87 27.65 0.67 0.18
CA ASP A 87 28.19 1.67 1.11
C ASP A 87 29.21 2.61 0.41
N ALA A 88 29.79 3.56 1.17
CA ALA A 88 30.81 4.47 0.66
C ALA A 88 32.03 3.77 0.03
N HIS A 89 32.30 2.52 0.42
CA HIS A 89 33.40 1.69 -0.06
C HIS A 89 32.96 0.63 -1.08
N GLY A 90 31.70 0.64 -1.51
CA GLY A 90 31.15 -0.33 -2.45
C GLY A 90 30.83 -1.69 -1.84
N ARG A 91 30.81 -1.82 -0.51
CA ARG A 91 30.42 -3.06 0.16
C ARG A 91 28.90 -3.14 0.29
N PRO A 92 28.30 -4.34 0.19
CA PRO A 92 26.86 -4.50 0.34
C PRO A 92 26.44 -4.28 1.80
N GLU A 93 25.34 -3.56 1.98
CA GLU A 93 24.64 -3.36 3.25
C GLU A 93 23.15 -3.56 3.02
N THR A 94 22.46 -4.24 3.94
CA THR A 94 21.00 -4.42 3.87
C THR A 94 20.32 -3.53 4.88
N VAL A 95 19.41 -2.70 4.39
CA VAL A 95 18.56 -1.81 5.19
C VAL A 95 17.11 -2.22 5.03
N THR A 96 16.34 -2.16 6.11
CA THR A 96 14.94 -2.56 6.10
C THR A 96 14.06 -1.50 6.75
N ALA A 97 12.84 -1.36 6.26
CA ALA A 97 11.80 -0.59 6.93
C ALA A 97 10.45 -1.26 6.75
N SER A 98 9.56 -1.03 7.72
CA SER A 98 8.15 -1.34 7.60
C SER A 98 7.38 -0.17 7.02
N GLY A 99 6.23 -0.46 6.40
CA GLY A 99 5.27 0.56 6.00
C GLY A 99 4.64 1.27 7.20
N THR A 100 3.90 2.33 6.90
CA THR A 100 3.03 3.05 7.85
C THR A 100 1.68 3.30 7.20
N LEU A 101 0.70 3.82 7.95
CA LEU A 101 -0.59 4.20 7.38
C LEU A 101 -0.39 5.05 6.11
N CYS A 102 -0.96 4.59 4.99
CA CYS A 102 -0.88 5.23 3.67
C CYS A 102 0.55 5.43 3.10
N ALA A 103 1.54 4.65 3.56
CA ALA A 103 2.87 4.62 2.96
C ALA A 103 3.40 3.18 2.89
N HIS A 104 3.73 2.73 1.68
CA HIS A 104 4.29 1.39 1.47
C HIS A 104 5.72 1.32 1.99
N PRO A 105 6.19 0.14 2.44
CA PRO A 105 7.53 0.01 3.03
C PRO A 105 8.65 0.44 2.07
N GLU A 106 8.54 0.17 0.78
CA GLU A 106 9.51 0.58 -0.24
C GLU A 106 9.58 2.10 -0.42
N GLU A 107 8.44 2.79 -0.37
CA GLU A 107 8.37 4.25 -0.47
C GLU A 107 9.00 4.90 0.76
N ARG A 108 8.65 4.39 1.94
CA ARG A 108 9.20 4.90 3.19
C ARG A 108 10.70 4.67 3.27
N LEU A 109 11.17 3.45 3.00
CA LEU A 109 12.60 3.12 3.03
C LEU A 109 13.37 3.98 2.03
N TRP A 110 12.87 4.12 0.80
CA TRP A 110 13.53 4.96 -0.18
C TRP A 110 13.55 6.43 0.20
N SER A 111 12.45 6.97 0.72
CA SER A 111 12.39 8.35 1.21
C SER A 111 13.43 8.62 2.30
N GLU A 112 13.59 7.69 3.25
CA GLU A 112 14.60 7.77 4.31
C GLU A 112 16.03 7.73 3.73
N LEU A 113 16.33 6.78 2.84
CA LEU A 113 17.66 6.63 2.21
C LEU A 113 18.02 7.84 1.33
N ARG A 114 17.07 8.32 0.53
CA ARG A 114 17.24 9.49 -0.32
C ARG A 114 17.48 10.75 0.52
N SER A 115 16.77 10.90 1.63
CA SER A 115 16.98 12.00 2.59
C SER A 115 18.35 11.93 3.27
N ALA A 116 18.89 10.73 3.45
CA ALA A 116 20.26 10.50 3.90
C ALA A 116 21.33 10.68 2.80
N GLY A 117 20.92 11.03 1.57
CA GLY A 117 21.81 11.31 0.45
C GLY A 117 22.29 10.06 -0.30
N LEU A 118 21.63 8.91 -0.14
CA LEU A 118 21.94 7.72 -0.93
C LEU A 118 21.54 7.96 -2.39
N PRO A 119 22.47 7.87 -3.36
CA PRO A 119 22.12 7.94 -4.77
C PRO A 119 21.45 6.64 -5.24
N PRO A 120 20.52 6.70 -6.20
CA PRO A 120 19.73 5.53 -6.63
C PRO A 120 20.57 4.37 -7.21
N ASP A 121 21.66 4.69 -7.91
CA ASP A 121 22.58 3.74 -8.54
C ASP A 121 23.33 2.83 -7.53
N ARG A 122 23.27 3.17 -6.25
CA ARG A 122 23.78 2.34 -5.16
C ARG A 122 22.80 1.29 -4.68
N VAL A 123 21.53 1.34 -5.05
CA VAL A 123 20.56 0.29 -4.77
C VAL A 123 20.81 -0.89 -5.73
N ARG A 124 21.11 -2.06 -5.18
CA ARG A 124 21.47 -3.27 -5.94
C ARG A 124 20.35 -4.30 -5.96
N LYS A 125 19.63 -4.42 -4.85
CA LYS A 125 18.47 -5.31 -4.75
C LYS A 125 17.36 -4.66 -3.95
N VAL A 126 16.13 -4.94 -4.34
CA VAL A 126 14.93 -4.59 -3.60
C VAL A 126 14.14 -5.88 -3.39
N HIS A 127 13.82 -6.15 -2.13
CA HIS A 127 12.96 -7.26 -1.74
C HIS A 127 11.78 -6.72 -0.93
N THR A 128 10.56 -7.11 -1.28
CA THR A 128 9.34 -6.75 -0.54
C THR A 128 8.58 -8.01 -0.11
N GLU A 129 7.85 -7.95 1.01
CA GLU A 129 7.05 -9.13 1.40
C GLU A 129 5.87 -9.37 0.44
N LEU A 130 5.22 -8.31 -0.02
CA LEU A 130 4.19 -8.34 -1.05
C LEU A 130 4.74 -7.72 -2.33
N GLU A 131 4.40 -8.26 -3.49
CA GLU A 131 4.75 -7.68 -4.78
C GLU A 131 4.37 -6.18 -4.82
N PRO A 132 5.30 -5.29 -5.21
CA PRO A 132 5.04 -3.85 -5.21
C PRO A 132 3.89 -3.48 -6.14
N CYS A 133 2.98 -2.63 -5.69
CA CYS A 133 1.76 -2.43 -6.46
C CYS A 133 1.98 -1.65 -7.77
N LEU A 134 1.06 -1.86 -8.73
CA LEU A 134 0.96 -1.13 -10.00
C LEU A 134 -0.41 -0.44 -10.11
N MET A 135 -0.94 0.04 -8.98
CA MET A 135 -2.27 0.62 -8.90
C MET A 135 -2.20 2.16 -8.89
N PRO A 136 -3.23 2.86 -9.41
CA PRO A 136 -3.35 4.30 -9.23
C PRO A 136 -3.31 4.66 -7.74
N GLY A 137 -2.44 5.59 -7.40
CA GLY A 137 -2.22 6.03 -6.01
C GLY A 137 -0.82 5.72 -5.53
N HIS A 138 -0.24 4.55 -5.85
CA HIS A 138 1.09 4.14 -5.37
C HIS A 138 1.82 3.25 -6.40
N TYR A 139 2.21 3.76 -7.57
CA TYR A 139 2.84 2.98 -8.66
C TYR A 139 4.25 2.43 -8.34
N CYS A 140 4.41 1.67 -7.26
CA CYS A 140 5.66 1.19 -6.69
C CYS A 140 6.50 0.41 -7.68
N SER A 141 5.90 -0.55 -8.36
CA SER A 141 6.59 -1.31 -9.42
C SER A 141 7.13 -0.40 -10.53
N LEU A 142 6.39 0.65 -10.90
CA LEU A 142 6.77 1.55 -12.00
C LEU A 142 7.90 2.49 -11.58
N TRP A 143 7.74 3.21 -10.46
CA TRP A 143 8.72 4.21 -10.06
C TRP A 143 10.02 3.54 -9.63
N MET A 144 9.98 2.39 -8.96
CA MET A 144 11.20 1.68 -8.57
C MET A 144 11.99 1.19 -9.78
N ALA A 145 11.32 0.67 -10.81
CA ALA A 145 12.00 0.28 -12.05
C ALA A 145 12.64 1.48 -12.77
N SER A 146 12.05 2.67 -12.64
CA SER A 146 12.61 3.91 -13.19
C SER A 146 13.77 4.46 -12.35
N GLU A 147 13.68 4.37 -11.02
CA GLU A 147 14.63 4.96 -10.09
C GLU A 147 15.86 4.05 -9.90
N PHE A 148 15.66 2.73 -9.91
CA PHE A 148 16.71 1.71 -9.73
C PHE A 148 16.77 0.75 -10.93
N PRO A 149 17.11 1.25 -12.14
CA PRO A 149 17.04 0.45 -13.36
C PRO A 149 17.96 -0.79 -13.36
N ASP A 150 19.05 -0.75 -12.58
CA ASP A 150 20.02 -1.84 -12.48
C ASP A 150 19.78 -2.78 -11.27
N ALA A 151 18.74 -2.53 -10.47
CA ALA A 151 18.47 -3.32 -9.28
C ALA A 151 17.73 -4.63 -9.60
N GLN A 152 18.00 -5.67 -8.81
CA GLN A 152 17.21 -6.89 -8.83
C GLN A 152 15.97 -6.75 -7.92
N PHE A 153 14.79 -7.03 -8.45
CA PHE A 153 13.52 -7.01 -7.70
C PHE A 153 13.05 -8.42 -7.37
N THR A 154 12.63 -8.64 -6.13
CA THR A 154 12.06 -9.91 -5.66
C THR A 154 10.96 -9.67 -4.62
N HIS A 155 10.08 -10.64 -4.44
CA HIS A 155 9.03 -10.59 -3.43
C HIS A 155 8.64 -11.98 -2.91
N ASN A 156 7.93 -12.04 -1.77
CA ASN A 156 7.47 -13.33 -1.20
C ASN A 156 6.10 -13.75 -1.73
N PHE A 157 5.15 -12.82 -1.82
CA PHE A 157 3.78 -13.09 -2.26
C PHE A 157 3.39 -12.22 -3.45
N ASP A 158 2.74 -12.81 -4.45
CA ASP A 158 2.23 -12.09 -5.61
C ASP A 158 1.05 -11.21 -5.20
N TYR A 159 1.03 -9.95 -5.65
CA TYR A 159 -0.11 -9.05 -5.48
C TYR A 159 -1.04 -9.17 -6.69
N GLY A 160 -0.46 -9.27 -7.89
CA GLY A 160 -1.21 -9.49 -9.12
C GLY A 160 -2.08 -8.30 -9.54
N GLN A 161 -2.88 -8.52 -10.59
CA GLN A 161 -3.52 -7.43 -11.36
C GLN A 161 -5.03 -7.29 -11.09
N THR A 162 -5.66 -8.32 -10.50
CA THR A 162 -7.11 -8.35 -10.25
C THR A 162 -7.40 -8.12 -8.78
N ALA A 163 -8.59 -7.62 -8.44
CA ALA A 163 -8.97 -7.47 -7.03
C ALA A 163 -8.89 -8.80 -6.27
N ALA A 164 -9.28 -9.92 -6.91
CA ALA A 164 -9.22 -11.25 -6.31
C ALA A 164 -7.78 -11.70 -6.04
N SER A 165 -6.86 -11.51 -6.99
CA SER A 165 -5.44 -11.86 -6.79
C SER A 165 -4.78 -11.01 -5.71
N ARG A 166 -5.10 -9.71 -5.67
CA ARG A 166 -4.57 -8.77 -4.65
C ARG A 166 -5.01 -9.15 -3.26
N GLU A 167 -6.30 -9.48 -3.09
CA GLU A 167 -6.82 -9.99 -1.83
C GLU A 167 -6.16 -11.31 -1.44
N GLN A 168 -5.98 -12.24 -2.40
CA GLN A 168 -5.33 -13.51 -2.12
C GLN A 168 -3.89 -13.32 -1.62
N GLY A 169 -3.08 -12.53 -2.34
CA GLY A 169 -1.70 -12.25 -1.97
C GLY A 169 -1.57 -11.60 -0.59
N PHE A 170 -2.43 -10.62 -0.31
CA PHE A 170 -2.44 -9.97 1.00
C PHE A 170 -2.84 -10.94 2.13
N VAL A 171 -3.83 -11.81 1.90
CA VAL A 171 -4.23 -12.82 2.89
C VAL A 171 -3.13 -13.85 3.12
N GLU A 172 -2.40 -14.26 2.09
CA GLU A 172 -1.23 -15.14 2.23
C GLU A 172 -0.13 -14.50 3.08
N LEU A 173 0.18 -13.23 2.83
CA LEU A 173 1.09 -12.44 3.67
C LEU A 173 0.63 -12.42 5.14
N LEU A 174 -0.64 -12.13 5.40
CA LEU A 174 -1.18 -12.10 6.77
C LEU A 174 -1.04 -13.45 7.48
N ARG A 175 -1.29 -14.55 6.77
CA ARG A 175 -1.15 -15.92 7.33
C ARG A 175 0.31 -16.22 7.64
N HIS A 176 1.22 -15.90 6.73
CA HIS A 176 2.65 -16.09 6.94
C HIS A 176 3.15 -15.31 8.16
N ALA A 177 2.78 -14.02 8.25
CA ALA A 177 3.14 -13.18 9.38
C ALA A 177 2.57 -13.67 10.72
N ALA A 178 1.37 -14.27 10.72
CA ALA A 178 0.80 -14.87 11.93
C ALA A 178 1.58 -16.11 12.38
N SER A 179 2.01 -16.96 11.43
CA SER A 179 2.80 -18.16 11.74
C SER A 179 4.23 -17.88 12.20
N ALA A 180 4.84 -16.77 11.76
CA ALA A 180 6.18 -16.38 12.19
C ALA A 180 6.24 -15.86 13.64
N ARG A 181 5.07 -15.59 14.26
CA ARG A 181 4.96 -15.06 15.63
C ARG A 181 4.55 -16.11 16.68
N SER A 182 4.34 -17.37 16.28
CA SER A 182 4.01 -18.50 17.16
C SER A 182 5.23 -19.33 17.50
#